data_AF-A0AA86U8G7-F1
#
_entry.id   AF-A0AA86U8G7-F1
#
_cell.length_a   1.000
_cell.length_b   1.000
_cell.length_c   1.000
_cell.angle_alpha   90.00
_cell.angle_beta   90.00
_cell.angle_gamma   90.00
#
_symmetry.space_group_name_H-M   'P 1'
#
loop_
_entity.id
_entity.type
_entity.pdbx_description
1 polymer ?
#
loop_
_entity_poly.entity_id
_entity_poly.type
_entity_poly.pdbx_seq_one_letter_code
_entity_poly.pdbx_strand_id
1 'polypeptide(L)'
;MGLSNSCSGLSEQFQTLKLHQLINIVKIDACSDLYLSVKQNKIKLFNQQLQLLREYDIGWCHYEQRNSIQQSYTYYDLTKEDFPQLLQAVICQGKIYFQYMEYIYVLTSNTIQRVAQIPGVKLNEYDSFHGRLFSFNNTLYVSNRSGYLYQLSDSKLKLVKQFSGNFFQFCNNVIVWNYFEQKVSVLQPDLSEKFLCSTENSFDVMFSQGGALVIKSLSKNSFVVVDMINLKAVQVEHDLTLTEKHIWQYIQLGPTGLQLSVGILDKLFGKQFQQQMVNEQEAYSYGRWNCFFLFTM
;
A
#
# COMPACT_ATOMS: atom_id res chain seq x y z
N MET A 1 41.28 0.45 -29.46
CA MET A 1 41.88 -0.27 -28.31
C MET A 1 41.77 0.68 -27.13
N GLY A 2 40.74 0.66 -26.29
CA GLY A 2 40.18 -0.48 -25.57
C GLY A 2 40.59 -0.34 -24.10
N LEU A 3 40.14 0.71 -23.41
CA LEU A 3 40.31 0.86 -21.96
C LEU A 3 39.10 0.21 -21.29
N SER A 4 39.32 -0.97 -20.73
CA SER A 4 38.32 -1.72 -19.96
C SER A 4 38.15 -1.08 -18.59
N ASN A 5 36.96 -0.50 -18.37
CA ASN A 5 36.45 -0.12 -17.06
C ASN A 5 36.20 -1.39 -16.23
N SER A 6 37.00 -1.60 -15.19
CA SER A 6 36.68 -2.53 -14.10
C SER A 6 35.75 -1.83 -13.10
N CYS A 7 34.46 -1.77 -13.42
CA CYS A 7 33.40 -1.59 -12.42
C CYS A 7 32.93 -2.98 -11.98
N SER A 8 33.75 -3.68 -11.19
CA SER A 8 33.40 -4.96 -10.57
C SER A 8 33.46 -4.80 -9.06
N GLY A 9 32.41 -4.23 -8.47
CA GLY A 9 32.38 -3.99 -7.03
C GLY A 9 31.01 -3.87 -6.37
N LEU A 10 29.89 -3.98 -7.10
CA LEU A 10 28.55 -3.79 -6.49
C LEU A 10 27.44 -4.74 -6.99
N SER A 11 27.76 -5.87 -7.64
CA SER A 11 26.72 -6.72 -8.27
C SER A 11 26.31 -8.00 -7.54
N GLU A 12 26.81 -8.32 -6.35
CA GLU A 12 26.48 -9.59 -5.68
C GLU A 12 25.62 -9.50 -4.41
N GLN A 13 25.39 -8.31 -3.84
CA GLN A 13 24.64 -8.21 -2.57
C GLN A 13 23.10 -8.14 -2.71
N PHE A 14 22.55 -8.14 -3.93
CA PHE A 14 21.09 -8.06 -4.13
C PHE A 14 20.42 -9.37 -4.59
N GLN A 15 21.17 -10.47 -4.73
CA GLN A 15 20.59 -11.78 -5.09
C GLN A 15 19.78 -12.47 -3.97
N THR A 16 19.64 -11.86 -2.79
CA THR A 16 19.03 -12.52 -1.62
C THR A 16 17.87 -11.76 -0.96
N LEU A 17 17.31 -10.73 -1.58
CA LEU A 17 16.05 -10.15 -1.12
C LEU A 17 14.88 -10.88 -1.79
N LYS A 18 14.23 -11.78 -1.05
CA LYS A 18 12.99 -12.41 -1.50
C LYS A 18 11.92 -11.31 -1.65
N LEU A 19 11.08 -11.32 -2.68
CA LEU A 19 10.05 -10.28 -2.90
C LEU A 19 9.14 -10.03 -1.68
N HIS A 20 8.86 -11.07 -0.89
CA HIS A 20 8.14 -10.96 0.40
C HIS A 20 8.96 -10.31 1.53
N GLN A 21 10.15 -9.80 1.26
CA GLN A 21 10.95 -8.97 2.18
C GLN A 21 11.08 -7.54 1.68
N LEU A 22 10.71 -7.28 0.42
CA LEU A 22 10.74 -5.99 -0.24
C LEU A 22 9.40 -5.27 -0.17
N ILE A 23 8.52 -5.75 0.70
CA ILE A 23 7.10 -5.51 0.57
C ILE A 23 6.81 -3.99 0.70
N ASN A 24 5.96 -3.50 -0.21
CA ASN A 24 5.56 -2.10 -0.49
C ASN A 24 6.30 -1.30 -1.59
N ILE A 25 6.63 -1.96 -2.69
CA ILE A 25 7.16 -1.33 -3.90
C ILE A 25 6.04 -0.55 -4.61
N VAL A 26 5.80 0.70 -4.21
CA VAL A 26 4.87 1.63 -4.90
C VAL A 26 5.67 2.51 -5.83
N LYS A 27 5.23 2.65 -7.09
CA LYS A 27 5.81 3.64 -8.00
C LYS A 27 5.45 5.04 -7.54
N ILE A 28 6.47 5.78 -7.12
CA ILE A 28 6.34 7.12 -6.51
C ILE A 28 6.19 8.24 -7.56
N ASP A 29 6.69 8.00 -8.78
CA ASP A 29 6.70 8.98 -9.87
C ASP A 29 6.68 8.24 -11.22
N ALA A 30 5.86 8.72 -12.15
CA ALA A 30 5.85 8.23 -13.53
C ALA A 30 7.23 8.38 -14.20
N CYS A 31 8.00 9.40 -13.79
CA CYS A 31 9.26 9.78 -14.42
C CYS A 31 10.53 9.21 -13.77
N SER A 32 10.48 8.69 -12.53
CA SER A 32 11.71 8.27 -11.81
C SER A 32 11.70 6.84 -11.25
N ASP A 33 10.65 6.05 -11.49
CA ASP A 33 10.56 4.62 -11.11
C ASP A 33 11.15 4.33 -9.72
N LEU A 34 10.74 5.14 -8.74
CA LEU A 34 11.18 5.04 -7.36
C LEU A 34 10.22 4.14 -6.57
N TYR A 35 10.81 3.27 -5.74
CA TYR A 35 10.10 2.30 -4.93
C TYR A 35 10.55 2.36 -3.48
N LEU A 36 9.64 2.06 -2.55
CA LEU A 36 9.90 2.09 -1.11
C LEU A 36 9.85 0.67 -0.53
N SER A 37 10.61 0.39 0.52
CA SER A 37 10.44 -0.82 1.34
C SER A 37 10.79 -0.51 2.79
N VAL A 38 10.20 -1.23 3.75
CA VAL A 38 10.48 -1.06 5.18
C VAL A 38 10.99 -2.37 5.77
N LYS A 39 12.20 -2.35 6.36
CA LYS A 39 12.84 -3.51 6.99
C LYS A 39 13.79 -3.06 8.11
N GLN A 40 13.74 -3.72 9.27
CA GLN A 40 14.74 -3.60 10.36
C GLN A 40 15.03 -2.14 10.80
N ASN A 41 14.01 -1.36 11.17
CA ASN A 41 14.15 0.08 11.49
C ASN A 41 14.57 0.96 10.33
N LYS A 42 14.49 0.47 9.09
CA LYS A 42 14.93 1.23 7.94
C LYS A 42 13.89 1.30 6.86
N ILE A 43 13.81 2.46 6.24
CA ILE A 43 13.10 2.66 4.99
C ILE A 43 14.14 2.71 3.89
N LYS A 44 13.99 1.85 2.89
CA LYS A 44 14.88 1.72 1.74
C LYS A 44 14.16 2.24 0.51
N LEU A 45 14.86 3.03 -0.30
CA LEU A 45 14.40 3.47 -1.61
C LEU A 45 15.17 2.75 -2.71
N PHE A 46 14.46 2.28 -3.73
CA PHE A 46 15.02 1.56 -4.87
C PHE A 46 14.64 2.21 -6.19
N ASN A 47 15.43 2.00 -7.23
CA ASN A 47 15.03 2.26 -8.62
C ASN A 47 14.31 1.05 -9.24
N GLN A 48 13.93 1.15 -10.51
CA GLN A 48 13.30 0.09 -11.32
C GLN A 48 14.10 -1.21 -11.39
N GLN A 49 15.43 -1.10 -11.36
CA GLN A 49 16.33 -2.26 -11.36
C GLN A 49 16.53 -2.83 -9.95
N LEU A 50 15.75 -2.38 -8.97
CA LEU A 50 15.83 -2.75 -7.55
C LEU A 50 17.20 -2.49 -6.92
N GLN A 51 17.93 -1.51 -7.45
CA GLN A 51 19.15 -1.03 -6.84
C GLN A 51 18.79 -0.07 -5.72
N LEU A 52 19.37 -0.30 -4.54
CA LEU A 52 19.19 0.59 -3.39
C LEU A 52 19.78 1.97 -3.72
N LEU A 53 18.94 3.00 -3.66
CA LEU A 53 19.32 4.38 -3.86
C LEU A 53 19.66 5.07 -2.53
N ARG A 54 18.79 4.87 -1.53
CA ARG A 54 18.91 5.51 -0.21
C ARG A 54 18.32 4.63 0.88
N GLU A 55 18.80 4.84 2.09
CA GLU A 55 18.31 4.19 3.30
C GLU A 55 18.14 5.24 4.39
N TYR A 56 17.05 5.13 5.15
CA TYR A 56 16.70 6.04 6.24
C TYR A 56 16.44 5.23 7.50
N ASP A 57 17.13 5.56 8.58
CA ASP A 57 16.81 5.00 9.89
C ASP A 57 15.56 5.70 10.45
N ILE A 58 14.56 4.90 10.82
CA ILE A 58 13.33 5.38 11.48
C ILE A 58 13.40 5.24 13.00
N GLY A 59 14.53 4.75 13.53
CA GLY A 59 14.83 4.69 14.97
C GLY A 59 13.93 3.75 15.79
N TRP A 60 12.94 3.11 15.15
CA TRP A 60 11.98 2.24 15.81
C TRP A 60 11.31 1.27 14.85
N CYS A 61 11.24 0.00 15.24
CA CYS A 61 10.75 -1.12 14.43
C CYS A 61 10.21 -2.17 15.38
N HIS A 62 8.93 -2.50 15.22
CA HIS A 62 8.26 -3.50 16.04
C HIS A 62 9.01 -4.85 16.08
N TYR A 63 9.71 -5.19 15.00
CA TYR A 63 10.41 -6.45 14.85
C TYR A 63 11.52 -6.67 15.90
N GLU A 64 12.07 -5.62 16.53
CA GLU A 64 13.16 -5.75 17.53
C GLU A 64 12.68 -5.89 18.99
N GLN A 65 11.42 -5.59 19.31
CA GLN A 65 10.92 -5.74 20.69
C GLN A 65 10.74 -7.19 21.15
N ARG A 66 10.89 -8.17 20.25
CA ARG A 66 10.84 -9.61 20.61
C ARG A 66 11.97 -10.06 21.53
N ASN A 67 13.13 -9.40 21.50
CA ASN A 67 14.29 -9.85 22.27
C ASN A 67 14.39 -9.23 23.66
N SER A 68 13.69 -8.13 23.93
CA SER A 68 13.77 -7.42 25.22
C SER A 68 12.57 -7.65 26.13
N ILE A 69 11.43 -8.13 25.61
CA ILE A 69 10.22 -8.39 26.40
C ILE A 69 9.91 -9.89 26.35
N GLN A 70 10.67 -10.67 27.13
CA GLN A 70 10.51 -12.11 27.28
C GLN A 70 9.34 -12.51 28.19
N GLN A 71 8.32 -11.66 28.35
CA GLN A 71 7.20 -11.92 29.24
C GLN A 71 5.85 -11.53 28.59
N SER A 72 5.01 -12.55 28.39
CA SER A 72 3.54 -12.51 28.26
C SER A 72 2.85 -12.06 26.96
N TYR A 73 3.48 -12.20 25.80
CA TYR A 73 2.73 -12.16 24.52
C TYR A 73 2.70 -13.54 23.84
N THR A 74 1.93 -14.46 24.41
CA THR A 74 1.59 -15.77 23.80
C THR A 74 0.40 -15.68 22.83
N TYR A 75 0.17 -14.53 22.20
CA TYR A 75 -0.89 -14.35 21.22
C TYR A 75 -0.29 -14.00 19.86
N TYR A 76 -0.27 -15.02 19.00
CA TYR A 76 0.14 -15.01 17.60
C TYR A 76 1.62 -14.76 17.31
N ASP A 77 2.14 -15.66 16.49
CA ASP A 77 3.50 -15.70 16.00
C ASP A 77 3.72 -14.57 14.97
N LEU A 78 3.77 -13.31 15.45
CA LEU A 78 4.03 -12.06 14.69
C LEU A 78 5.37 -12.04 13.90
N THR A 79 6.04 -13.19 13.73
CA THR A 79 7.20 -13.39 12.84
C THR A 79 6.85 -13.93 11.47
N LYS A 80 5.58 -14.20 11.19
CA LYS A 80 5.14 -14.64 9.88
C LYS A 80 4.27 -13.57 9.27
N GLU A 81 4.89 -12.79 8.39
CA GLU A 81 4.19 -12.16 7.27
C GLU A 81 3.20 -11.06 7.65
N ASP A 82 3.60 -10.10 8.49
CA ASP A 82 2.97 -8.77 8.39
C ASP A 82 3.05 -8.36 6.92
N PHE A 83 1.97 -7.80 6.39
CA PHE A 83 1.71 -7.64 4.96
C PHE A 83 2.04 -6.20 4.47
N PRO A 84 3.30 -5.78 4.26
CA PRO A 84 3.56 -4.44 3.75
C PRO A 84 2.94 -4.14 2.38
N GLN A 85 2.35 -5.11 1.67
CA GLN A 85 1.57 -4.83 0.47
C GLN A 85 0.29 -4.06 0.81
N LEU A 86 -0.07 -4.02 2.09
CA LEU A 86 -1.18 -3.26 2.63
C LEU A 86 -0.74 -1.88 3.14
N LEU A 87 0.58 -1.63 3.21
CA LEU A 87 1.07 -0.26 3.33
C LEU A 87 0.88 0.41 1.96
N GLN A 88 0.45 1.65 1.99
CA GLN A 88 0.22 2.43 0.77
C GLN A 88 1.01 3.74 0.85
N ALA A 89 1.74 4.04 -0.21
CA ALA A 89 2.26 5.38 -0.47
C ALA A 89 1.24 6.18 -1.29
N VAL A 90 1.11 7.46 -0.98
CA VAL A 90 0.07 8.34 -1.49
C VAL A 90 0.70 9.66 -1.94
N ILE A 91 0.40 10.07 -3.17
CA ILE A 91 0.77 11.40 -3.66
C ILE A 91 -0.33 12.39 -3.27
N CYS A 92 0.04 13.48 -2.61
CA CYS A 92 -0.86 14.57 -2.26
C CYS A 92 -0.10 15.90 -2.33
N GLN A 93 -0.64 16.90 -3.03
CA GLN A 93 -0.05 18.23 -3.17
C GLN A 93 1.43 18.19 -3.63
N GLY A 94 1.74 17.33 -4.61
CA GLY A 94 3.10 17.14 -5.12
C GLY A 94 4.09 16.49 -4.14
N LYS A 95 3.62 15.96 -3.01
CA LYS A 95 4.44 15.28 -2.00
C LYS A 95 4.00 13.84 -1.84
N ILE A 96 4.93 12.98 -1.46
CA ILE A 96 4.68 11.55 -1.24
C ILE A 96 4.60 11.30 0.25
N TYR A 97 3.45 10.79 0.68
CA TYR A 97 3.18 10.41 2.04
C TYR A 97 3.06 8.90 2.16
N PHE A 98 3.43 8.37 3.31
CA PHE A 98 3.15 6.98 3.65
C PHE A 98 2.94 6.86 5.15
N GLN A 99 2.16 5.86 5.54
CA GLN A 99 1.98 5.51 6.94
C GLN A 99 2.98 4.42 7.29
N TYR A 100 3.60 4.54 8.46
CA TYR A 100 4.25 3.43 9.12
C TYR A 100 3.87 3.45 10.59
N MET A 101 3.25 2.36 11.06
CA MET A 101 2.66 2.26 12.39
C MET A 101 1.63 3.37 12.65
N GLU A 102 1.80 4.10 13.73
CA GLU A 102 0.98 5.24 14.15
C GLU A 102 1.40 6.56 13.50
N TYR A 103 2.46 6.59 12.70
CA TYR A 103 3.02 7.82 12.17
C TYR A 103 2.79 7.96 10.66
N ILE A 104 2.55 9.19 10.25
CA ILE A 104 2.56 9.60 8.85
C ILE A 104 3.91 10.25 8.58
N TYR A 105 4.53 9.84 7.49
CA TYR A 105 5.79 10.37 7.01
C TYR A 105 5.60 11.03 5.65
N VAL A 106 6.44 12.02 5.35
CA VAL A 106 6.61 12.60 4.03
C VAL A 106 8.00 12.29 3.52
N LEU A 107 8.08 11.83 2.28
CA LEU A 107 9.33 11.65 1.57
C LEU A 107 9.69 12.97 0.86
N THR A 108 10.90 13.45 1.13
CA THR A 108 11.52 14.59 0.43
C THR A 108 12.69 14.09 -0.40
N SER A 109 13.27 14.94 -1.24
CA SER A 109 14.44 14.59 -2.06
C SER A 109 15.62 14.05 -1.23
N ASN A 110 15.76 14.50 0.02
CA ASN A 110 16.91 14.19 0.86
C ASN A 110 16.62 13.51 2.18
N THR A 111 15.38 13.56 2.66
CA THR A 111 15.02 13.10 4.01
C THR A 111 13.64 12.45 4.04
N ILE A 112 13.41 11.60 5.02
CA ILE A 112 12.08 11.19 5.44
C ILE A 112 11.75 11.96 6.71
N GLN A 113 10.62 12.65 6.72
CA GLN A 113 10.19 13.47 7.86
C GLN A 113 8.87 12.97 8.40
N ARG A 114 8.78 12.80 9.72
CA ARG A 114 7.51 12.52 10.40
C ARG A 114 6.66 13.79 10.39
N VAL A 115 5.42 13.71 9.90
CA VAL A 115 4.50 14.87 9.81
C VAL A 115 3.40 14.86 10.86
N ALA A 116 2.92 13.68 11.27
CA ALA A 116 1.86 13.55 12.25
C ALA A 116 1.84 12.17 12.91
N GLN A 117 1.21 12.09 14.08
CA GLN A 117 0.86 10.84 14.77
C GLN A 117 -0.66 10.65 14.74
N ILE A 118 -1.11 9.47 14.32
CA ILE A 118 -2.51 9.08 14.22
C ILE A 118 -3.05 8.84 15.64
N PRO A 119 -4.12 9.52 16.08
CA PRO A 119 -4.67 9.34 17.41
C PRO A 119 -5.24 7.94 17.62
N GLY A 120 -5.05 7.39 18.82
CA GLY A 120 -5.73 6.17 19.26
C GLY A 120 -5.19 4.87 18.64
N VAL A 121 -4.05 4.92 17.93
CA VAL A 121 -3.36 3.70 17.49
C VAL A 121 -2.68 3.07 18.70
N LYS A 122 -3.05 1.82 19.02
CA LYS A 122 -2.38 1.03 20.05
C LYS A 122 -1.60 -0.09 19.38
N LEU A 123 -0.31 -0.12 19.67
CA LEU A 123 0.66 -1.01 19.03
C LEU A 123 0.43 -2.50 19.30
N ASN A 124 -0.36 -2.84 20.31
CA ASN A 124 -0.73 -4.21 20.67
C ASN A 124 -2.01 -4.71 19.97
N GLU A 125 -2.61 -3.92 19.06
CA GLU A 125 -3.82 -4.27 18.34
C GLU A 125 -3.50 -4.52 16.85
N TYR A 126 -3.54 -5.79 16.41
CA TYR A 126 -3.08 -6.26 15.09
C TYR A 126 -3.75 -5.56 13.89
N ASP A 127 -5.04 -5.24 13.98
CA ASP A 127 -5.81 -4.59 12.91
C ASP A 127 -5.45 -3.10 12.70
N SER A 128 -4.39 -2.62 13.37
CA SER A 128 -4.05 -1.21 13.48
C SER A 128 -3.33 -0.59 12.29
N PHE A 129 -3.02 -1.34 11.22
CA PHE A 129 -1.94 -0.91 10.32
C PHE A 129 -2.25 -0.87 8.83
N HIS A 130 -3.45 -1.26 8.39
CA HIS A 130 -3.73 -1.45 6.95
C HIS A 130 -4.86 -0.55 6.46
N GLY A 131 -4.72 -0.05 5.23
CA GLY A 131 -5.76 0.70 4.52
C GLY A 131 -6.30 1.90 5.28
N ARG A 132 -5.51 2.96 5.46
CA ARG A 132 -5.92 4.15 6.24
C ARG A 132 -5.54 5.46 5.60
N LEU A 133 -4.32 5.54 5.08
CA LEU A 133 -3.81 6.74 4.43
C LEU A 133 -4.22 6.76 2.96
N PHE A 134 -4.94 7.80 2.56
CA PHE A 134 -5.30 8.04 1.18
C PHE A 134 -5.32 9.54 0.88
N SER A 135 -5.25 9.92 -0.40
CA SER A 135 -5.47 11.30 -0.84
C SER A 135 -6.68 11.38 -1.73
N PHE A 136 -7.51 12.38 -1.48
CA PHE A 136 -8.73 12.55 -2.23
C PHE A 136 -8.99 14.04 -2.42
N ASN A 137 -9.23 14.45 -3.67
CA ASN A 137 -9.32 15.87 -4.05
C ASN A 137 -8.14 16.70 -3.49
N ASN A 138 -6.92 16.20 -3.67
CA ASN A 138 -5.69 16.85 -3.21
C ASN A 138 -5.61 17.14 -1.70
N THR A 139 -6.38 16.40 -0.91
CA THR A 139 -6.38 16.44 0.55
C THR A 139 -5.95 15.08 1.08
N LEU A 140 -5.06 15.07 2.08
CA LEU A 140 -4.58 13.84 2.70
C LEU A 140 -5.48 13.48 3.87
N TYR A 141 -5.96 12.24 3.87
CA TYR A 141 -6.82 11.68 4.91
C TYR A 141 -6.16 10.46 5.54
N VAL A 142 -6.49 10.23 6.81
CA VAL A 142 -6.10 9.02 7.53
C VAL A 142 -7.23 8.57 8.42
N SER A 143 -7.54 7.28 8.43
CA SER A 143 -8.45 6.70 9.42
C SER A 143 -7.70 6.08 10.61
N ASN A 144 -8.40 5.85 11.72
CA ASN A 144 -7.91 5.02 12.82
C ASN A 144 -8.84 3.84 13.09
N ARG A 145 -8.41 2.92 13.96
CA ARG A 145 -9.18 1.71 14.32
C ARG A 145 -10.53 2.04 14.96
N SER A 146 -10.61 3.13 15.72
CA SER A 146 -11.84 3.57 16.37
C SER A 146 -12.89 4.11 15.38
N GLY A 147 -12.60 4.04 14.08
CA GLY A 147 -13.51 4.45 13.03
C GLY A 147 -13.60 5.96 12.89
N TYR A 148 -12.52 6.68 13.15
CA TYR A 148 -12.47 8.13 12.91
C TYR A 148 -11.64 8.42 11.68
N LEU A 149 -12.16 9.29 10.81
CA LEU A 149 -11.47 9.83 9.66
C LEU A 149 -10.94 11.23 9.99
N TYR A 150 -9.64 11.41 9.81
CA TYR A 150 -8.94 12.67 10.02
C TYR A 150 -8.42 13.21 8.70
N GLN A 151 -8.43 14.53 8.57
CA GLN A 151 -7.74 15.27 7.53
C GLN A 151 -6.44 15.83 8.07
N LEU A 152 -5.34 15.68 7.31
CA LEU A 152 -4.09 16.37 7.61
C LEU A 152 -4.14 17.82 7.07
N SER A 153 -3.98 18.79 7.96
CA SER A 153 -3.90 20.22 7.66
C SER A 153 -2.85 20.84 8.58
N ASP A 154 -1.83 21.48 8.01
CA ASP A 154 -0.76 22.16 8.75
C ASP A 154 -0.07 21.27 9.80
N SER A 155 0.23 20.03 9.40
CA SER A 155 0.82 18.98 10.27
C SER A 155 -0.05 18.59 11.48
N LYS A 156 -1.35 18.95 11.46
CA LYS A 156 -2.33 18.56 12.46
C LYS A 156 -3.42 17.69 11.85
N LEU A 157 -3.86 16.70 12.60
CA LEU A 157 -4.98 15.83 12.23
C LEU A 157 -6.28 16.42 12.79
N LYS A 158 -7.15 16.86 11.89
CA LYS A 158 -8.49 17.39 12.22
C LYS A 158 -9.52 16.28 11.99
N LEU A 159 -10.32 15.98 13.00
CA LEU A 159 -11.41 15.01 12.86
C LEU A 159 -12.44 15.54 11.85
N VAL A 160 -12.78 14.72 10.86
CA VAL A 160 -13.74 15.07 9.81
C VAL A 160 -15.07 14.36 10.05
N LYS A 161 -15.02 13.04 10.23
CA LYS A 161 -16.21 12.19 10.28
C LYS A 161 -15.88 10.86 10.97
N GLN A 162 -16.89 10.21 11.53
CA GLN A 162 -16.80 8.82 11.95
C GLN A 162 -17.15 7.89 10.77
N PHE A 163 -16.28 6.93 10.49
CA PHE A 163 -16.36 5.94 9.42
C PHE A 163 -16.07 4.54 9.96
N SER A 164 -16.93 3.58 9.64
CA SER A 164 -16.67 2.16 9.85
C SER A 164 -16.00 1.59 8.60
N GLY A 165 -14.67 1.51 8.54
CA GLY A 165 -14.00 0.84 7.41
C GLY A 165 -12.51 1.16 7.23
N ASN A 166 -11.87 0.32 6.42
CA ASN A 166 -10.51 0.49 5.91
C ASN A 166 -10.57 1.05 4.48
N PHE A 167 -9.63 1.93 4.15
CA PHE A 167 -9.53 2.68 2.90
C PHE A 167 -8.34 2.20 2.08
N PHE A 168 -8.59 1.72 0.86
CA PHE A 168 -7.57 1.28 -0.07
C PHE A 168 -7.67 2.14 -1.32
N GLN A 169 -6.57 2.74 -1.75
CA GLN A 169 -6.58 3.66 -2.88
C GLN A 169 -5.75 3.12 -4.05
N PHE A 170 -6.25 3.29 -5.26
CA PHE A 170 -5.44 3.23 -6.47
C PHE A 170 -5.73 4.48 -7.28
N CYS A 171 -4.70 5.30 -7.50
CA CYS A 171 -4.83 6.59 -8.17
C CYS A 171 -5.96 7.43 -7.56
N ASN A 172 -6.98 7.84 -8.32
CA ASN A 172 -8.08 8.66 -7.79
C ASN A 172 -9.19 7.85 -7.11
N ASN A 173 -9.17 6.51 -7.23
CA ASN A 173 -10.23 5.66 -6.71
C ASN A 173 -9.90 5.19 -5.30
N VAL A 174 -10.84 5.40 -4.38
CA VAL A 174 -10.73 4.96 -2.98
C VAL A 174 -11.84 3.96 -2.69
N ILE A 175 -11.43 2.73 -2.37
CA ILE A 175 -12.30 1.63 -1.96
C ILE A 175 -12.36 1.60 -0.45
N VAL A 176 -13.58 1.53 0.09
CA VAL A 176 -13.86 1.38 1.51
C VAL A 176 -14.32 -0.05 1.75
N TRP A 177 -13.59 -0.81 2.55
CA TRP A 177 -14.03 -2.11 3.03
C TRP A 177 -14.44 -2.01 4.49
N ASN A 178 -15.72 -2.32 4.75
CA ASN A 178 -16.26 -2.36 6.09
C ASN A 178 -16.45 -3.81 6.51
N TYR A 179 -15.57 -4.27 7.39
CA TYR A 179 -15.57 -5.62 7.94
C TYR A 179 -16.87 -5.96 8.67
N PHE A 180 -17.40 -5.05 9.49
CA PHE A 180 -18.59 -5.34 10.30
C PHE A 180 -19.87 -5.44 9.45
N GLU A 181 -19.98 -4.61 8.42
CA GLU A 181 -21.13 -4.61 7.50
C GLU A 181 -20.94 -5.55 6.30
N GLN A 182 -19.77 -6.20 6.17
CA GLN A 182 -19.48 -7.16 5.10
C GLN A 182 -19.75 -6.57 3.70
N LYS A 183 -19.34 -5.31 3.53
CA LYS A 183 -19.56 -4.53 2.30
C LYS A 183 -18.27 -3.89 1.81
N VAL A 184 -18.19 -3.76 0.49
CA VAL A 184 -17.22 -2.91 -0.19
C VAL A 184 -17.97 -1.77 -0.85
N SER A 185 -17.44 -0.56 -0.72
CA SER A 185 -18.00 0.66 -1.28
C SER A 185 -16.91 1.50 -1.95
N VAL A 186 -17.33 2.43 -2.80
CA VAL A 186 -16.48 3.44 -3.40
C VAL A 186 -16.72 4.76 -2.70
N LEU A 187 -15.65 5.40 -2.20
CA LEU A 187 -15.74 6.72 -1.59
C LEU A 187 -16.04 7.77 -2.67
N GLN A 188 -17.09 8.56 -2.43
CA GLN A 188 -17.51 9.65 -3.32
C GLN A 188 -16.86 10.97 -2.91
N PRO A 189 -16.77 11.99 -3.82
CA PRO A 189 -16.17 13.31 -3.57
C PRO A 189 -16.59 14.02 -2.28
N ASP A 190 -17.82 13.78 -1.82
CA ASP A 190 -18.43 14.34 -0.60
C ASP A 190 -18.19 13.48 0.66
N LEU A 191 -17.33 12.46 0.56
CA LEU A 191 -17.09 11.45 1.59
C LEU A 191 -18.33 10.61 1.94
N SER A 192 -19.27 10.46 1.01
CA SER A 192 -20.29 9.42 1.08
C SER A 192 -19.77 8.09 0.49
N GLU A 193 -20.43 6.98 0.83
CA GLU A 193 -20.08 5.65 0.34
C GLU A 193 -21.11 5.20 -0.70
N LYS A 194 -20.64 4.84 -1.90
CA LYS A 194 -21.46 4.16 -2.90
C LYS A 194 -21.20 2.66 -2.84
N PHE A 195 -22.22 1.87 -2.53
CA PHE A 195 -22.10 0.41 -2.50
C PHE A 195 -21.55 -0.15 -3.81
N LEU A 196 -20.62 -1.11 -3.69
CA LEU A 196 -20.04 -1.83 -4.82
C LEU A 196 -20.42 -3.31 -4.80
N CYS A 197 -20.12 -4.02 -3.72
CA CYS A 197 -20.47 -5.43 -3.56
C CYS A 197 -20.52 -5.83 -2.08
N SER A 198 -21.15 -6.98 -1.81
CA SER A 198 -21.03 -7.65 -0.51
C SER A 198 -19.84 -8.60 -0.52
N THR A 199 -19.26 -8.82 0.66
CA THR A 199 -18.12 -9.71 0.85
C THR A 199 -18.44 -10.90 1.75
N GLU A 200 -19.72 -11.30 1.81
CA GLU A 200 -20.29 -12.36 2.66
C GLU A 200 -19.26 -13.25 3.38
N ASN A 201 -19.21 -13.10 4.71
CA ASN A 201 -18.27 -13.80 5.59
C ASN A 201 -16.78 -13.47 5.34
N SER A 202 -16.42 -12.34 4.76
CA SER A 202 -15.04 -11.83 4.68
C SER A 202 -14.40 -11.64 6.05
N PHE A 203 -13.10 -11.91 6.11
CA PHE A 203 -12.33 -11.68 7.33
C PHE A 203 -11.07 -10.85 7.18
N ASP A 204 -10.43 -10.82 6.01
CA ASP A 204 -9.13 -10.15 5.89
C ASP A 204 -8.82 -9.66 4.48
N VAL A 205 -7.94 -8.67 4.38
CA VAL A 205 -7.36 -8.20 3.13
C VAL A 205 -6.02 -8.88 2.90
N MET A 206 -5.89 -9.53 1.75
CA MET A 206 -4.68 -10.26 1.40
C MET A 206 -3.72 -9.45 0.53
N PHE A 207 -4.25 -8.48 -0.23
CA PHE A 207 -3.49 -7.70 -1.21
C PHE A 207 -4.26 -6.42 -1.58
N SER A 208 -3.58 -5.30 -1.79
CA SER A 208 -4.22 -4.01 -2.14
C SER A 208 -3.33 -3.09 -2.98
N GLN A 209 -2.61 -3.62 -3.97
CA GLN A 209 -1.73 -2.84 -4.86
C GLN A 209 -2.00 -3.13 -6.34
N GLY A 210 -1.35 -2.42 -7.26
CA GLY A 210 -1.45 -2.68 -8.69
C GLY A 210 -2.89 -2.69 -9.23
N GLY A 211 -3.74 -1.78 -8.75
CA GLY A 211 -5.13 -1.66 -9.17
C GLY A 211 -6.07 -2.76 -8.69
N ALA A 212 -5.62 -3.69 -7.83
CA ALA A 212 -6.43 -4.79 -7.34
C ALA A 212 -6.46 -4.85 -5.80
N LEU A 213 -7.63 -5.14 -5.25
CA LEU A 213 -7.84 -5.42 -3.84
C LEU A 213 -8.38 -6.85 -3.70
N VAL A 214 -7.74 -7.68 -2.88
CA VAL A 214 -8.12 -9.08 -2.64
C VAL A 214 -8.58 -9.21 -1.19
N ILE A 215 -9.85 -9.55 -1.00
CA ILE A 215 -10.47 -9.76 0.31
C ILE A 215 -10.81 -11.25 0.46
N LYS A 216 -10.37 -11.88 1.55
CA LYS A 216 -10.55 -13.30 1.83
C LYS A 216 -11.81 -13.54 2.65
N SER A 217 -12.57 -14.57 2.30
CA SER A 217 -13.70 -15.10 3.07
C SER A 217 -13.26 -16.06 4.18
N LEU A 218 -14.04 -16.13 5.27
CA LEU A 218 -14.00 -17.15 6.32
C LEU A 218 -14.32 -18.52 5.75
N SER A 219 -15.17 -18.57 4.70
CA SER A 219 -15.35 -19.78 3.92
C SER A 219 -14.03 -20.07 3.20
N LYS A 220 -13.39 -21.20 3.55
CA LYS A 220 -11.93 -21.42 3.43
C LYS A 220 -11.32 -21.28 2.03
N ASN A 221 -12.08 -21.05 0.96
CA ASN A 221 -11.60 -20.99 -0.43
C ASN A 221 -12.35 -19.98 -1.32
N SER A 222 -12.91 -18.91 -0.75
CA SER A 222 -13.51 -17.84 -1.56
C SER A 222 -12.89 -16.48 -1.29
N PHE A 223 -12.80 -15.68 -2.36
CA PHE A 223 -12.23 -14.34 -2.36
C PHE A 223 -13.15 -13.39 -3.10
N VAL A 224 -13.18 -12.15 -2.65
CA VAL A 224 -13.66 -11.03 -3.46
C VAL A 224 -12.44 -10.29 -3.96
N VAL A 225 -12.29 -10.24 -5.29
CA VAL A 225 -11.24 -9.43 -5.93
C VAL A 225 -11.89 -8.23 -6.57
N VAL A 226 -11.46 -7.05 -6.15
CA VAL A 226 -11.96 -5.76 -6.61
C VAL A 226 -10.98 -5.17 -7.61
N ASP A 227 -11.47 -4.88 -8.80
CA ASP A 227 -10.86 -4.00 -9.78
C ASP A 227 -11.04 -2.55 -9.31
N MET A 228 -9.96 -1.95 -8.81
CA MET A 228 -9.97 -0.59 -8.27
C MET A 228 -9.91 0.48 -9.37
N ILE A 229 -9.76 0.10 -10.65
CA ILE A 229 -9.72 1.01 -11.79
C ILE A 229 -11.11 1.17 -12.37
N ASN A 230 -11.74 0.05 -12.73
CA ASN A 230 -13.08 0.02 -13.31
C ASN A 230 -14.19 -0.07 -12.27
N LEU A 231 -13.84 -0.17 -10.98
CA LEU A 231 -14.76 -0.24 -9.86
C LEU A 231 -15.74 -1.42 -10.02
N LYS A 232 -15.18 -2.60 -10.24
CA LYS A 232 -15.91 -3.88 -10.37
C LYS A 232 -15.39 -4.87 -9.35
N ALA A 233 -16.20 -5.85 -8.99
CA ALA A 233 -15.78 -6.93 -8.11
C ALA A 233 -16.09 -8.27 -8.75
N VAL A 234 -15.21 -9.24 -8.54
CA VAL A 234 -15.36 -10.63 -8.99
C VAL A 234 -15.24 -11.51 -7.75
N GLN A 235 -16.23 -12.37 -7.55
CA GLN A 235 -16.14 -13.45 -6.57
C GLN A 235 -15.41 -14.62 -7.21
N VAL A 236 -14.39 -15.10 -6.51
CA VAL A 236 -13.52 -16.18 -6.94
C VAL A 236 -13.73 -17.35 -6.01
N GLU A 237 -14.18 -18.47 -6.55
CA GLU A 237 -14.38 -19.72 -5.83
C GLU A 237 -13.46 -20.79 -6.40
N HIS A 238 -12.84 -21.59 -5.51
CA HIS A 238 -12.25 -22.92 -5.73
C HIS A 238 -11.18 -23.16 -6.85
N ASP A 239 -11.10 -22.36 -7.92
CA ASP A 239 -10.27 -22.64 -9.11
C ASP A 239 -9.00 -21.78 -9.23
N LEU A 240 -8.92 -20.68 -8.48
CA LEU A 240 -7.68 -19.92 -8.34
C LEU A 240 -7.09 -20.27 -6.98
N THR A 241 -5.94 -20.94 -6.96
CA THR A 241 -5.12 -21.27 -5.77
C THR A 241 -4.61 -20.03 -5.02
N LEU A 242 -5.31 -18.91 -5.08
CA LEU A 242 -5.21 -17.83 -4.12
C LEU A 242 -5.55 -18.45 -2.77
N THR A 243 -4.54 -18.68 -1.94
CA THR A 243 -4.73 -18.93 -0.51
C THR A 243 -3.80 -17.96 0.19
N GLU A 244 -4.04 -17.70 1.47
CA GLU A 244 -3.12 -16.89 2.28
C GLU A 244 -1.67 -17.34 2.18
N LYS A 245 -1.43 -18.66 2.10
CA LYS A 245 -0.09 -19.23 1.94
C LYS A 245 0.50 -19.08 0.54
N HIS A 246 -0.33 -18.82 -0.47
CA HIS A 246 0.07 -18.85 -1.88
C HIS A 246 -0.09 -17.52 -2.62
N ILE A 247 -0.82 -16.53 -2.08
CA ILE A 247 -1.00 -15.23 -2.75
C ILE A 247 0.35 -14.59 -3.07
N TRP A 248 1.33 -14.75 -2.18
CA TRP A 248 2.71 -14.32 -2.37
C TRP A 248 3.41 -14.88 -3.61
N GLN A 249 3.04 -16.09 -4.04
CA GLN A 249 3.57 -16.73 -5.25
C GLN A 249 3.02 -16.11 -6.53
N TYR A 250 1.90 -15.40 -6.41
CA TYR A 250 1.26 -14.68 -7.50
C TYR A 250 1.55 -13.19 -7.47
N ILE A 251 2.44 -12.71 -6.60
CA ILE A 251 2.84 -11.31 -6.55
C ILE A 251 4.12 -11.13 -7.36
N GLN A 252 4.15 -10.10 -8.19
CA GLN A 252 5.31 -9.72 -8.99
C GLN A 252 5.48 -8.19 -9.00
N LEU A 253 6.67 -7.76 -9.43
CA LEU A 253 6.89 -6.37 -9.81
C LEU A 253 6.41 -6.16 -11.25
N GLY A 254 5.57 -5.16 -11.46
CA GLY A 254 5.13 -4.70 -12.76
C GLY A 254 5.29 -3.19 -12.94
N PRO A 255 4.74 -2.61 -14.00
CA PRO A 255 4.98 -1.21 -14.39
C PRO A 255 4.46 -0.16 -13.38
N THR A 256 3.56 -0.55 -12.49
CA THR A 256 2.98 0.32 -11.44
C THR A 256 3.45 -0.05 -10.03
N GLY A 257 4.43 -0.95 -9.90
CA GLY A 257 4.91 -1.47 -8.63
C GLY A 257 4.46 -2.90 -8.37
N LEU A 258 4.21 -3.23 -7.11
CA LEU A 258 3.75 -4.56 -6.72
C LEU A 258 2.34 -4.81 -7.28
N GLN A 259 2.14 -5.94 -7.93
CA GLN A 259 0.87 -6.35 -8.51
C GLN A 259 0.70 -7.87 -8.44
N LEU A 260 -0.53 -8.34 -8.60
CA LEU A 260 -0.75 -9.75 -8.93
C LEU A 260 -0.14 -10.06 -10.31
N SER A 261 0.22 -11.31 -10.53
CA SER A 261 0.87 -11.74 -11.77
C SER A 261 -0.04 -11.49 -12.96
N VAL A 262 0.56 -11.16 -14.11
CA VAL A 262 -0.20 -10.82 -15.33
C VAL A 262 -1.18 -11.94 -15.68
N GLY A 263 -0.77 -13.21 -15.56
CA GLY A 263 -1.65 -14.34 -15.82
C GLY A 263 -2.85 -14.46 -14.88
N ILE A 264 -2.76 -13.96 -13.64
CA ILE A 264 -3.89 -13.91 -12.70
C ILE A 264 -4.79 -12.71 -13.02
N LEU A 265 -4.21 -11.53 -13.24
CA LEU A 265 -4.97 -10.33 -13.57
C LEU A 265 -5.73 -10.48 -14.90
N ASP A 266 -5.11 -11.07 -15.91
CA ASP A 266 -5.75 -11.34 -17.21
C ASP A 266 -6.93 -12.30 -17.08
N LYS A 267 -6.86 -13.29 -16.17
CA LYS A 267 -7.97 -14.21 -15.89
C LYS A 267 -9.12 -13.51 -15.17
N LEU A 268 -8.81 -12.59 -14.26
CA LEU A 268 -9.81 -11.90 -13.44
C LEU A 268 -10.50 -10.75 -14.19
N PHE A 269 -9.73 -9.96 -14.93
CA PHE A 269 -10.18 -8.67 -15.48
C PHE A 269 -9.94 -8.54 -17.00
N GLY A 270 -9.30 -9.52 -17.63
CA GLY A 270 -8.96 -9.50 -19.04
C GLY A 270 -7.66 -8.76 -19.36
N LYS A 271 -7.10 -9.02 -20.55
CA LYS A 271 -5.79 -8.49 -20.99
C LYS A 271 -5.68 -6.97 -21.02
N GLN A 272 -6.81 -6.26 -21.15
CA GLN A 272 -6.82 -4.79 -21.21
C GLN A 272 -6.53 -4.15 -19.85
N PHE A 273 -6.73 -4.88 -18.75
CA PHE A 273 -6.54 -4.37 -17.39
C PHE A 273 -5.13 -3.80 -17.16
N GLN A 274 -4.09 -4.47 -17.68
CA GLN A 274 -2.70 -4.00 -17.55
C GLN A 274 -2.51 -2.62 -18.17
N GLN A 275 -3.05 -2.41 -19.38
CA GLN A 275 -2.92 -1.13 -20.06
C GLN A 275 -3.72 -0.03 -19.34
N GLN A 276 -4.91 -0.35 -18.86
CA GLN A 276 -5.74 0.59 -18.08
C GLN A 276 -5.03 1.03 -16.80
N MET A 277 -4.41 0.09 -16.09
CA MET A 277 -3.64 0.35 -14.87
C MET A 277 -2.47 1.30 -15.10
N VAL A 278 -1.70 1.08 -16.17
CA VAL A 278 -0.58 1.96 -16.55
C VAL A 278 -1.09 3.35 -16.91
N ASN A 279 -2.11 3.44 -17.76
CA ASN A 279 -2.70 4.72 -18.19
C ASN A 279 -3.23 5.53 -16.99
N GLU A 280 -3.91 4.88 -16.05
CA GLU A 280 -4.46 5.53 -14.86
C GLU A 280 -3.34 6.05 -13.95
N GLN A 281 -2.28 5.26 -13.73
CA GLN A 281 -1.11 5.68 -12.93
C GLN A 281 -0.36 6.87 -13.57
N GLU A 282 -0.21 6.86 -14.89
CA GLU A 282 0.40 7.97 -15.64
C GLU A 282 -0.45 9.23 -15.53
N ALA A 283 -1.76 9.14 -15.82
CA ALA A 283 -2.68 10.27 -15.71
C ALA A 283 -2.72 10.86 -14.29
N TYR A 284 -2.76 9.99 -13.28
CA TYR A 284 -2.70 10.37 -11.87
C TYR A 284 -1.42 11.14 -11.53
N SER A 285 -0.28 10.66 -12.01
CA SER A 285 1.02 11.31 -11.79
C SER A 285 1.07 12.67 -12.47
N TYR A 286 0.77 12.76 -13.77
CA TYR A 286 0.80 14.01 -14.52
C TYR A 286 -0.12 15.09 -13.94
N GLY A 287 -1.35 14.72 -13.56
CA GLY A 287 -2.31 15.67 -12.98
C GLY A 287 -1.86 16.24 -11.63
N ARG A 288 -1.14 15.45 -10.83
CA ARG A 288 -0.66 15.87 -9.49
C ARG A 288 0.65 16.64 -9.54
N TRP A 289 1.51 16.40 -10.55
CA TRP A 289 2.77 17.12 -10.73
C TRP A 289 2.62 18.45 -11.50
N ASN A 290 1.70 18.54 -12.46
CA ASN A 290 1.45 19.79 -13.20
C ASN A 290 0.87 20.93 -12.34
N CYS A 291 0.24 20.60 -11.20
CA CYS A 291 -0.17 21.60 -10.22
C CYS A 291 1.01 22.27 -9.49
N PHE A 292 2.24 21.73 -9.61
CA PHE A 292 3.42 22.27 -8.96
C PHE A 292 4.18 23.25 -9.86
N PHE A 293 4.22 23.00 -11.17
CA PHE A 293 4.94 23.86 -12.14
C PHE A 293 4.23 25.18 -12.47
N LEU A 294 2.95 25.33 -12.12
CA LEU A 294 2.21 26.59 -12.30
C LEU A 294 2.34 27.58 -11.13
N PHE A 295 3.05 27.22 -10.05
CA PHE A 295 3.23 28.07 -8.87
C PHE A 295 4.69 28.38 -8.51
N THR A 296 5.64 27.98 -9.37
CA THR A 296 7.08 28.24 -9.16
C THR A 296 7.76 28.94 -10.35
N MET A 297 6.99 29.68 -11.15
CA MET A 297 7.54 30.71 -12.06
C MET A 297 6.97 32.08 -11.70
#